data_AF-A0A380CXY3-F1
#
_entry.id   AF-A0A380CXY3-F1
#
_cell.length_a   1.000
_cell.length_b   1.000
_cell.length_c   1.000
_cell.angle_alpha   90.00
_cell.angle_beta   90.00
_cell.angle_gamma   90.00
#
_symmetry.space_group_name_H-M   'P 1'
#
loop_
_entity.id
_entity.type
_entity.pdbx_description
1 polymer ?
#
loop_
_entity_poly.entity_id
_entity_poly.type
_entity_poly.pdbx_seq_one_letter_code
_entity_poly.pdbx_strand_id
1 'polypeptide(L)'
;MKTIEFNQRNLKQVKILLLPFAIYMILYFWILSSNDRVIEWINQYSGPALGLALIFATPVFLPLFLILARMRTSTTVSFDEHRMIIQLKNGKEKEISYSQIQTLKLNHPLPNTLTVSGSDNKVMYTFRPMNNDTPNKEILAELVRHINFRIDLLPPVKYFKVTFESRTYTRI
;
A
#
# COMPACT_ATOMS: atom_id res chain seq x y z
N MET A 1 -20.20 -13.19 -12.97
CA MET A 1 -19.01 -12.33 -12.91
C MET A 1 -19.00 -11.59 -11.58
N LYS A 2 -17.98 -11.81 -10.74
CA LYS A 2 -17.85 -11.14 -9.44
C LYS A 2 -16.76 -10.08 -9.55
N THR A 3 -16.99 -8.92 -8.95
CA THR A 3 -16.05 -7.80 -8.99
C THR A 3 -15.77 -7.32 -7.57
N ILE A 4 -14.50 -7.08 -7.25
CA ILE A 4 -14.04 -6.60 -5.95
C ILE A 4 -13.25 -5.32 -6.18
N GLU A 5 -13.71 -4.21 -5.60
CA GLU A 5 -13.01 -2.93 -5.64
C GLU A 5 -12.38 -2.61 -4.28
N PHE A 6 -11.12 -2.20 -4.28
CA PHE A 6 -10.44 -1.78 -3.05
C PHE A 6 -9.27 -0.84 -3.33
N ASN A 7 -8.90 -0.08 -2.29
CA ASN A 7 -7.71 0.75 -2.31
C ASN A 7 -6.46 -0.08 -1.99
N GLN A 8 -5.50 -0.08 -2.89
CA GLN A 8 -4.21 -0.72 -2.75
C GLN A 8 -3.09 0.29 -2.46
N ARG A 9 -2.14 -0.11 -1.61
CA ARG A 9 -0.92 0.66 -1.30
C ARG A 9 0.06 0.66 -2.48
N ASN A 10 0.40 1.83 -3.00
CA ASN A 10 1.41 1.98 -4.05
C ASN A 10 2.82 2.24 -3.49
N LEU A 11 3.53 1.18 -3.11
CA LEU A 11 4.88 1.30 -2.51
C LEU A 11 5.93 1.94 -3.43
N LYS A 12 5.79 1.82 -4.76
CA LYS A 12 6.72 2.45 -5.71
C LYS A 12 6.60 3.98 -5.65
N GLN A 13 5.36 4.48 -5.64
CA GLN A 13 5.11 5.92 -5.51
C GLN A 13 5.54 6.45 -4.14
N VAL A 14 5.38 5.67 -3.06
CA VAL A 14 5.90 6.03 -1.73
C VAL A 14 7.39 6.35 -1.80
N LYS A 15 8.22 5.41 -2.26
CA LYS A 15 9.69 5.59 -2.26
C LYS A 15 10.14 6.79 -3.10
N ILE A 16 9.51 6.99 -4.26
CA ILE A 16 9.83 8.09 -5.17
C ILE A 16 9.46 9.46 -4.57
N LEU A 17 8.38 9.53 -3.78
CA LEU A 17 7.90 10.78 -3.19
C LEU A 17 8.54 11.10 -1.84
N LEU A 18 8.95 10.09 -1.06
CA LEU A 18 9.42 10.28 0.31
C LEU A 18 10.84 10.87 0.37
N LEU A 19 11.73 10.47 -0.54
CA LEU A 19 13.09 10.99 -0.62
C LEU A 19 13.15 12.50 -0.94
N PRO A 20 12.52 13.00 -2.02
CA PRO A 20 12.50 14.43 -2.30
C PRO A 20 11.76 15.23 -1.22
N PHE A 21 10.74 14.65 -0.59
CA PHE A 21 10.07 15.27 0.55
C PHE A 21 11.00 15.43 1.76
N ALA A 22 11.81 14.42 2.08
CA ALA A 22 12.80 14.52 3.15
C ALA A 22 13.85 15.61 2.87
N ILE A 23 14.34 15.70 1.63
CA ILE A 23 15.27 16.77 1.21
C ILE A 23 14.60 18.15 1.34
N TYR A 24 13.35 18.28 0.86
CA TYR A 24 12.56 19.50 1.02
C TYR A 24 12.44 19.91 2.50
N MET A 25 12.14 18.97 3.39
CA MET A 25 12.03 19.23 4.83
C MET A 25 13.33 19.73 5.44
N ILE A 26 14.46 19.11 5.07
CA ILE A 26 15.79 19.54 5.54
C ILE A 26 16.08 20.96 5.07
N LEU A 27 15.87 21.25 3.78
CA LEU A 27 16.10 22.59 3.23
C LEU A 27 15.16 23.64 3.84
N TYR A 28 13.87 23.28 4.04
CA TYR A 28 12.89 24.15 4.66
C TYR A 28 13.31 24.58 6.07
N PHE A 29 13.63 23.62 6.94
CA PHE A 29 14.09 23.94 8.30
C PHE A 29 15.45 24.65 8.30
N TRP A 30 16.35 24.29 7.39
CA TRP A 30 17.64 24.95 7.27
C TRP A 30 17.47 26.44 6.94
N ILE A 31 16.65 26.78 5.93
CA ILE A 31 16.36 28.17 5.53
C ILE A 31 15.69 28.95 6.68
N LEU A 32 14.75 28.33 7.39
CA LEU A 32 14.09 28.96 8.53
C LEU A 32 15.08 29.25 9.67
N SER A 33 15.98 28.30 9.95
CA SER A 33 16.98 28.45 11.01
C SER A 33 18.11 29.41 10.68
N SER A 34 18.44 29.57 9.39
CA SER A 34 19.55 30.40 8.93
C SER A 34 19.17 31.85 8.64
N ASN A 35 17.90 32.23 8.86
CA ASN A 35 17.38 33.53 8.52
C ASN A 35 17.01 34.32 9.78
N ASP A 36 17.92 35.19 10.21
CA ASP A 36 17.76 36.01 11.42
C ASP A 36 16.48 36.85 11.40
N ARG A 37 16.02 37.30 10.23
CA ARG A 37 14.77 38.06 10.09
C ARG A 37 13.54 37.22 10.41
N VAL A 38 13.57 35.93 10.09
CA VAL A 38 12.47 35.01 10.42
C VAL A 38 12.45 34.77 11.92
N ILE A 39 13.60 34.58 12.55
CA ILE A 39 13.72 34.41 14.00
C ILE A 39 13.24 35.66 14.73
N GLU A 40 13.67 36.84 14.29
CA GLU A 40 13.25 38.12 14.85
C GLU A 40 11.74 38.34 14.69
N TRP A 41 11.18 38.04 13.52
CA TRP A 41 9.74 38.11 13.28
C TRP A 41 8.94 37.16 14.18
N ILE A 42 9.40 35.92 14.38
CA ILE A 42 8.78 34.97 15.32
C ILE A 42 8.79 35.53 16.74
N ASN A 43 9.91 36.12 17.17
CA ASN A 43 10.04 36.70 18.51
C ASN A 43 9.18 37.95 18.72
N GLN A 44 8.93 38.72 17.65
CA GLN A 44 8.10 39.94 17.68
C GLN A 44 6.62 39.66 17.41
N TYR A 45 6.25 38.44 17.05
CA TYR A 45 4.87 38.08 16.75
C TYR A 45 4.01 38.10 18.03
N SER A 46 3.09 39.06 18.09
CA SER A 46 2.16 39.26 19.21
C SER A 46 0.80 38.56 19.04
N GLY A 47 0.61 37.85 17.92
CA GLY A 47 -0.61 37.10 17.65
C GLY A 47 -0.70 35.78 18.40
N PRO A 48 -1.82 35.04 18.25
CA PRO A 48 -1.99 33.73 18.88
C PRO A 48 -0.95 32.73 18.36
N ALA A 49 -0.35 31.97 19.27
CA ALA A 49 0.66 30.94 18.94
C ALA A 49 0.17 29.91 17.89
N LEU A 50 -1.15 29.68 17.86
CA LEU A 50 -1.80 28.80 16.89
C LEU A 50 -1.68 29.33 15.44
N GLY A 51 -1.64 30.66 15.25
CA GLY A 51 -1.42 31.29 13.95
C GLY A 51 0.00 31.08 13.43
N LEU A 52 1.02 31.27 14.28
CA LEU A 52 2.41 30.91 13.96
C LEU A 52 2.54 29.43 13.60
N ALA A 53 1.95 28.56 14.44
CA ALA A 53 1.98 27.12 14.20
C ALA A 53 1.39 26.78 12.83
N LEU A 54 0.24 27.34 12.44
CA LEU A 54 -0.35 27.12 11.12
C LEU A 54 0.55 27.59 9.98
N ILE A 55 1.18 28.76 10.09
CA ILE A 55 2.06 29.32 9.06
C ILE A 55 3.25 28.42 8.78
N PHE A 56 3.90 27.89 9.83
CA PHE A 56 5.06 27.00 9.67
C PHE A 56 4.69 25.54 9.43
N ALA A 57 3.53 25.09 9.91
CA ALA A 57 3.07 23.73 9.73
C ALA A 57 2.49 23.50 8.32
N THR A 58 1.84 24.50 7.72
CA THR A 58 1.16 24.33 6.42
C THR A 58 2.11 23.88 5.30
N PRO A 59 3.29 24.50 5.10
CA PRO A 59 4.25 24.06 4.09
C PRO A 59 4.76 22.64 4.30
N VAL A 60 4.72 22.13 5.53
CA VAL A 60 5.12 20.76 5.87
C VAL A 60 3.97 19.78 5.61
N PHE A 61 2.77 20.07 6.13
CA PHE A 61 1.65 19.15 6.08
C PHE A 61 1.00 19.08 4.70
N LEU A 62 0.92 20.18 3.96
CA LEU A 62 0.28 20.20 2.64
C LEU A 62 0.92 19.20 1.66
N PRO A 63 2.24 19.23 1.40
CA PRO A 63 2.88 18.22 0.55
C PRO A 63 2.76 16.80 1.12
N LEU A 64 2.81 16.63 2.45
CA LEU A 64 2.61 15.31 3.07
C LEU A 64 1.22 14.74 2.76
N PHE A 65 0.16 15.55 2.87
CA PHE A 65 -1.20 15.13 2.51
C PHE A 65 -1.32 14.77 1.02
N LEU A 66 -0.67 15.54 0.14
CA LEU A 66 -0.65 15.24 -1.30
C LEU A 66 0.04 13.89 -1.58
N ILE A 67 1.13 13.59 -0.89
CA ILE A 67 1.84 12.30 -1.00
C ILE A 67 0.93 11.16 -0.53
N LEU A 68 0.33 11.30 0.65
CA LEU A 68 -0.58 10.30 1.24
C LEU A 68 -1.80 10.03 0.35
N ALA A 69 -2.38 11.07 -0.25
CA ALA A 69 -3.47 10.93 -1.20
C ALA A 69 -3.03 10.15 -2.44
N ARG A 70 -1.82 10.38 -2.94
CA ARG A 70 -1.29 9.71 -4.13
C ARG A 70 -0.89 8.26 -3.89
N MET A 71 -0.57 7.87 -2.65
CA MET A 71 -0.28 6.49 -2.25
C MET A 71 -1.48 5.54 -2.38
N ARG A 72 -2.69 6.10 -2.40
CA ARG A 72 -3.94 5.36 -2.57
C ARG A 72 -4.19 5.14 -4.06
N THR A 73 -4.40 3.88 -4.41
CA THR A 73 -4.77 3.48 -5.77
C THR A 73 -5.99 2.60 -5.70
N SER A 74 -7.13 3.05 -6.23
CA SER A 74 -8.25 2.14 -6.44
C SER A 74 -7.82 1.06 -7.43
N THR A 75 -8.14 -0.19 -7.10
CA THR A 75 -7.87 -1.38 -7.89
C THR A 75 -9.15 -2.18 -7.93
N THR A 76 -9.57 -2.54 -9.13
CA THR A 76 -10.74 -3.38 -9.37
C THR A 76 -10.27 -4.72 -9.86
N VAL A 77 -10.77 -5.79 -9.24
CA VAL A 77 -10.47 -7.16 -9.61
C VAL A 77 -11.76 -7.84 -10.01
N SER A 78 -11.83 -8.29 -11.26
CA SER A 78 -12.98 -8.98 -11.83
C SER A 78 -12.63 -10.44 -12.07
N PHE A 79 -13.56 -11.33 -11.75
CA PHE A 79 -13.42 -12.77 -11.90
C PHE A 79 -14.40 -13.29 -12.95
N ASP A 80 -13.83 -14.05 -13.88
CA ASP A 80 -14.52 -14.82 -14.90
C ASP A 80 -14.28 -16.33 -14.66
N GLU A 81 -14.83 -17.20 -15.48
CA GLU A 81 -14.70 -18.66 -15.33
C GLU A 81 -13.27 -19.17 -15.49
N HIS A 82 -12.44 -18.49 -16.28
CA HIS A 82 -11.12 -18.97 -16.68
C HIS A 82 -9.95 -18.07 -16.23
N ARG A 83 -10.27 -16.86 -15.74
CA ARG A 83 -9.29 -15.79 -15.55
C ARG A 83 -9.75 -14.74 -14.55
N MET A 84 -8.75 -14.07 -13.99
CA MET A 84 -8.90 -12.87 -13.18
C MET A 84 -8.34 -11.68 -13.95
N ILE A 85 -9.09 -10.58 -13.97
CA ILE A 85 -8.70 -9.32 -14.61
C ILE A 85 -8.50 -8.27 -13.53
N ILE A 86 -7.31 -7.66 -13.50
CA ILE A 86 -6.95 -6.62 -12.55
C ILE A 86 -6.86 -5.29 -13.30
N GLN A 87 -7.76 -4.36 -13.00
CA GLN A 87 -7.71 -3.00 -13.55
C GLN A 87 -6.74 -2.14 -12.74
N LEU A 88 -5.73 -1.59 -13.42
CA LEU A 88 -4.71 -0.73 -12.84
C LEU A 88 -5.05 0.74 -13.08
N LYS A 89 -4.54 1.64 -12.23
CA LYS A 89 -4.78 3.11 -12.25
C LYS A 89 -4.66 3.79 -13.62
N ASN A 90 -3.90 3.22 -14.56
CA ASN A 90 -3.63 3.83 -15.86
C ASN A 90 -4.56 3.29 -16.97
N GLY A 91 -5.69 2.66 -16.62
CA GLY A 91 -6.55 1.97 -17.58
C GLY A 91 -5.92 0.71 -18.18
N LYS A 92 -4.72 0.33 -17.71
CA LYS A 92 -4.07 -0.92 -18.10
C LYS A 92 -4.75 -2.05 -17.36
N GLU A 93 -5.11 -3.09 -18.09
CA GLU A 93 -5.62 -4.31 -17.51
C GLU A 93 -4.49 -5.34 -17.44
N LYS A 94 -4.45 -6.06 -16.33
CA LYS A 94 -3.60 -7.24 -16.19
C LYS A 94 -4.49 -8.46 -16.06
N GLU A 95 -4.44 -9.29 -17.08
CA GLU A 95 -5.12 -10.58 -17.10
C GLU A 95 -4.20 -11.67 -16.55
N ILE A 96 -4.77 -12.55 -15.73
CA ILE A 96 -4.11 -13.74 -15.19
C ILE A 96 -5.05 -14.92 -15.40
N SER A 97 -4.67 -15.86 -16.25
CA SER A 97 -5.42 -17.11 -16.42
C SER A 97 -5.24 -17.99 -15.18
N TYR A 98 -6.31 -18.65 -14.73
CA TYR A 98 -6.27 -19.59 -13.62
C TYR A 98 -5.31 -20.76 -13.88
N SER A 99 -5.17 -21.16 -15.15
CA SER A 99 -4.22 -22.18 -15.57
C SER A 99 -2.76 -21.84 -15.27
N GLN A 100 -2.42 -20.55 -15.19
CA GLN A 100 -1.06 -20.07 -14.94
C GLN A 100 -0.74 -19.94 -13.45
N ILE A 101 -1.76 -19.97 -12.57
CA ILE A 101 -1.57 -19.82 -11.13
C ILE A 101 -1.12 -21.15 -10.54
N GLN A 102 0.03 -21.15 -9.87
CA GLN A 102 0.58 -22.33 -9.20
C GLN A 102 0.53 -22.20 -7.69
N THR A 103 0.82 -21.00 -7.16
CA THR A 103 0.84 -20.77 -5.72
C THR A 103 0.19 -19.44 -5.34
N LEU A 104 -0.50 -19.43 -4.20
CA LEU A 104 -0.98 -18.23 -3.54
C LEU A 104 -0.34 -18.14 -2.15
N LYS A 105 0.13 -16.96 -1.76
CA LYS A 105 0.68 -16.72 -0.43
C LYS A 105 -0.08 -15.59 0.25
N LEU A 106 -0.82 -15.92 1.30
CA LEU A 106 -1.51 -14.96 2.15
C LEU A 106 -0.65 -14.68 3.39
N ASN A 107 -0.33 -13.41 3.64
CA ASN A 107 0.33 -12.96 4.87
C ASN A 107 -0.62 -12.05 5.64
N HIS A 108 -0.73 -12.24 6.95
CA HIS A 108 -1.62 -11.49 7.85
C HIS A 108 -0.99 -11.37 9.25
N PRO A 109 -1.20 -10.29 10.02
CA PRO A 109 -1.92 -9.06 9.67
C PRO A 109 -1.04 -8.01 8.99
N LEU A 110 0.29 -8.08 9.11
CA LEU A 110 1.22 -7.14 8.50
C LEU A 110 2.46 -7.83 7.93
N PRO A 111 2.84 -7.61 6.66
CA PRO A 111 2.07 -6.90 5.66
C PRO A 111 0.86 -7.76 5.26
N ASN A 112 -0.35 -7.19 5.30
CA ASN A 112 -1.53 -7.86 4.76
C ASN A 112 -1.41 -7.92 3.22
N THR A 113 -0.96 -9.06 2.73
CA THR A 113 -0.69 -9.26 1.30
C THR A 113 -1.21 -10.61 0.83
N LEU A 114 -1.77 -10.61 -0.38
CA LEU A 114 -2.00 -11.83 -1.14
C LEU A 114 -1.10 -11.81 -2.38
N THR A 115 -0.11 -12.69 -2.42
CA THR A 115 0.79 -12.85 -3.57
C THR A 115 0.31 -13.99 -4.44
N VAL A 116 0.16 -13.73 -5.74
CA VAL A 116 -0.19 -14.72 -6.76
C VAL A 116 1.06 -15.01 -7.58
N SER A 117 1.46 -16.27 -7.63
CA SER A 117 2.65 -16.74 -8.34
C SER A 117 2.31 -17.85 -9.32
N GLY A 118 2.99 -17.85 -10.47
CA GLY A 118 2.88 -18.88 -11.48
C GLY A 118 3.95 -19.96 -11.36
N SER A 119 4.27 -20.60 -12.48
CA SER A 119 5.37 -21.56 -12.56
C SER A 119 6.70 -20.95 -12.08
N ASP A 120 7.59 -21.80 -11.56
CA ASP A 120 8.90 -21.43 -11.03
C ASP A 120 8.86 -20.35 -9.93
N ASN A 121 7.74 -20.28 -9.19
CA ASN A 121 7.50 -19.30 -8.13
C ASN A 121 7.59 -17.83 -8.60
N LYS A 122 7.40 -17.59 -9.91
CA LYS A 122 7.41 -16.25 -10.48
C LYS A 122 6.18 -15.46 -10.03
N VAL A 123 6.41 -14.36 -9.30
CA VAL A 123 5.33 -13.48 -8.83
C VAL A 123 4.62 -12.83 -10.02
N MET A 124 3.35 -13.20 -10.22
CA MET A 124 2.50 -12.59 -11.24
C MET A 124 1.89 -11.29 -10.70
N TYR A 125 1.40 -11.30 -9.46
CA TYR A 125 0.86 -10.10 -8.84
C TYR A 125 0.93 -10.15 -7.31
N THR A 126 0.82 -9.00 -6.65
CA THR A 126 0.71 -8.95 -5.19
C THR A 126 -0.30 -7.89 -4.79
N PHE A 127 -1.39 -8.35 -4.20
CA PHE A 127 -2.44 -7.52 -3.62
C PHE A 127 -2.00 -6.98 -2.26
N ARG A 128 -2.19 -5.68 -2.05
CA ARG A 128 -1.81 -4.96 -0.81
C ARG A 128 -2.89 -3.96 -0.41
N PRO A 129 -4.07 -4.41 0.00
CA PRO A 129 -5.14 -3.52 0.40
C PRO A 129 -4.69 -2.63 1.57
N MET A 130 -5.11 -1.37 1.57
CA MET A 130 -4.51 -0.35 2.43
C MET A 130 -5.00 -0.40 3.88
N ASN A 131 -6.31 -0.66 4.07
CA ASN A 131 -7.01 -0.46 5.34
C ASN A 131 -7.92 -1.64 5.76
N ASN A 132 -7.96 -2.74 4.98
CA ASN A 132 -8.85 -3.87 5.28
C ASN A 132 -8.27 -5.19 4.74
N ASP A 133 -8.46 -6.26 5.50
CA ASP A 133 -8.08 -7.62 5.14
C ASP A 133 -9.15 -8.34 4.32
N THR A 134 -10.39 -7.83 4.32
CA THR A 134 -11.52 -8.37 3.55
C THR A 134 -11.20 -8.60 2.07
N PRO A 135 -10.59 -7.66 1.32
CA PRO A 135 -10.34 -7.87 -0.11
C PRO A 135 -9.44 -9.07 -0.39
N ASN A 136 -8.37 -9.28 0.40
CA ASN A 136 -7.50 -10.43 0.21
C ASN A 136 -8.22 -11.75 0.52
N LYS A 137 -9.08 -11.78 1.55
CA LYS A 137 -9.89 -12.96 1.89
C LYS A 137 -10.92 -13.26 0.79
N GLU A 138 -11.58 -12.25 0.25
CA GLU A 138 -12.57 -12.41 -0.82
C GLU A 138 -11.94 -12.85 -2.14
N ILE A 139 -10.81 -12.26 -2.54
CA ILE A 139 -10.05 -12.66 -3.72
C ILE A 139 -9.59 -14.12 -3.58
N LEU A 140 -9.04 -14.48 -2.42
CA LEU A 140 -8.60 -15.85 -2.15
C LEU A 140 -9.77 -16.83 -2.21
N ALA A 141 -10.90 -16.51 -1.57
CA ALA A 141 -12.09 -17.35 -1.59
C ALA A 141 -12.62 -17.57 -3.01
N GLU A 142 -12.55 -16.55 -3.86
CA GLU A 142 -12.95 -16.67 -5.26
C GLU A 142 -11.96 -17.54 -6.05
N LEU A 143 -10.65 -17.36 -5.88
CA LEU A 143 -9.65 -18.20 -6.55
C LEU A 143 -9.75 -19.69 -6.17
N VAL A 144 -10.01 -19.98 -4.89
CA VAL A 144 -10.16 -21.36 -4.40
C VAL A 144 -11.45 -22.03 -4.92
N ARG A 145 -12.44 -21.28 -5.38
CA ARG A 145 -13.64 -21.85 -6.05
C ARG A 145 -13.34 -22.38 -7.44
N HIS A 146 -12.36 -21.78 -8.13
CA HIS A 146 -12.02 -22.12 -9.52
C HIS A 146 -10.80 -23.05 -9.62
N ILE A 147 -9.96 -23.10 -8.58
CA ILE A 147 -8.71 -23.85 -8.58
C ILE A 147 -8.58 -24.64 -7.27
N ASN A 148 -8.26 -25.93 -7.39
CA ASN A 148 -7.97 -26.77 -6.23
C ASN A 148 -6.57 -26.47 -5.71
N PHE A 149 -6.49 -26.15 -4.42
CA PHE A 149 -5.24 -25.90 -3.72
C PHE A 149 -5.09 -26.82 -2.52
N ARG A 150 -3.88 -27.33 -2.32
CA ARG A 150 -3.39 -27.83 -1.05
C ARG A 150 -2.98 -26.64 -0.18
N ILE A 151 -3.31 -26.70 1.11
CA ILE A 151 -2.99 -25.64 2.06
C ILE A 151 -1.82 -26.11 2.91
N ASP A 152 -0.70 -25.39 2.82
CA ASP A 152 0.45 -25.56 3.71
C ASP A 152 0.46 -24.39 4.71
N LEU A 153 0.21 -24.71 5.97
CA LEU A 153 0.23 -23.76 7.08
C LEU A 153 1.68 -23.60 7.54
N LEU A 154 2.23 -22.39 7.40
CA LEU A 154 3.51 -22.07 8.03
C LEU A 154 3.27 -21.79 9.53
N PRO A 155 4.18 -22.23 10.41
CA PRO A 155 4.06 -21.94 11.83
C PRO A 155 4.01 -20.42 12.04
N PRO A 156 3.10 -19.94 12.91
CA PRO A 156 2.95 -18.52 13.17
C PRO A 156 4.24 -17.97 13.79
N VAL A 157 4.70 -16.82 13.30
CA VAL A 157 5.88 -16.14 13.85
C VAL A 157 5.39 -14.98 14.69
N LYS A 158 5.85 -14.90 15.95
CA LYS A 158 5.47 -13.81 16.85
C LYS A 158 6.57 -12.77 16.88
N TYR A 159 6.24 -11.52 16.54
CA TYR A 159 7.11 -10.37 16.81
C TYR A 159 6.37 -9.41 17.74
N PHE A 160 6.97 -9.10 18.89
CA PHE A 160 6.35 -8.31 19.95
C PHE A 160 4.98 -8.88 20.38
N LYS A 161 3.91 -8.06 20.32
CA LYS A 161 2.53 -8.43 20.64
C LYS A 161 1.71 -8.88 19.42
N VAL A 162 2.34 -9.00 18.25
CA VAL A 162 1.66 -9.34 16.99
C VAL A 162 2.08 -10.74 16.53
N THR A 163 1.08 -11.57 16.23
CA THR A 163 1.28 -12.90 15.64
C THR A 163 1.08 -12.79 14.14
N PHE A 164 2.11 -13.21 13.39
CA PHE A 164 2.11 -13.21 11.94
C PHE A 164 1.79 -14.61 11.44
N GLU A 165 0.68 -14.73 10.73
CA GLU A 165 0.28 -15.95 10.05
C GLU A 165 0.60 -15.83 8.56
N SER A 166 1.24 -16.87 8.03
CA SER A 166 1.46 -17.02 6.59
C SER A 166 0.85 -18.33 6.14
N ARG A 167 0.02 -18.29 5.11
CA ARG A 167 -0.63 -19.47 4.52
C ARG A 167 -0.22 -19.54 3.06
N THR A 168 0.30 -20.70 2.67
CA THR A 168 0.66 -20.98 1.28
C THR A 168 -0.35 -21.97 0.72
N TYR A 169 -0.89 -21.65 -0.44
CA TYR A 169 -1.82 -22.49 -1.19
C TYR A 169 -1.09 -22.95 -2.44
N THR A 170 -0.88 -24.25 -2.60
CA THR A 170 -0.17 -24.84 -3.73
C THR A 170 -1.15 -25.64 -4.58
N ARG A 171 -1.21 -25.37 -5.88
CA ARG A 171 -2.17 -26.02 -6.77
C ARG A 171 -1.93 -27.53 -6.82
N ILE A 172 -3.03 -28.30 -6.86
CA ILE A 172 -3.06 -29.76 -7.02
C ILE A 172 -3.44 -30.09 -8.47
#